data_AF-A0A944SLW3-F1
#
_entry.id   AF-A0A944SLW3-F1
#
_cell.length_a   1.000
_cell.length_b   1.000
_cell.length_c   1.000
_cell.angle_alpha   90.00
_cell.angle_beta   90.00
_cell.angle_gamma   90.00
#
_symmetry.space_group_name_H-M   'P 1'
#
loop_
_entity.id
_entity.type
_entity.pdbx_description
1 polymer ?
#
loop_
_entity_poly.entity_id
_entity_poly.type
_entity_poly.pdbx_seq_one_letter_code
_entity_poly.pdbx_strand_id
1 'polypeptide(L)'
;MSLFGSIKQHSRKLCYVPEKKLCELIAARNISSMDSKEEQVIENALLSAQKPGHKMSLEDVYETLKHLEKERSISINDRKAVMKIFEQYFSDEFHV
;
A
#
# COMPACT_ATOMS: atom_id res chain seq x y z
N MET A 1 0.60 -33.70 -3.68
CA MET A 1 1.36 -32.72 -4.47
C MET A 1 1.26 -31.38 -3.75
N SER A 2 2.30 -30.99 -3.00
CA SER A 2 2.35 -29.69 -2.31
C SER A 2 3.33 -28.81 -3.05
N LEU A 3 2.80 -27.88 -3.85
CA LEU A 3 3.53 -26.82 -4.52
C LEU A 3 2.73 -25.54 -4.30
N PHE A 4 3.43 -24.40 -4.16
CA PHE A 4 2.96 -23.07 -3.73
C PHE A 4 2.82 -22.95 -2.21
N GLY A 5 3.88 -22.58 -1.48
CA GLY A 5 4.71 -21.39 -1.68
C GLY A 5 4.33 -20.44 -0.55
N SER A 6 5.21 -20.27 0.43
CA SER A 6 4.98 -19.48 1.64
C SER A 6 4.36 -18.13 1.27
N ILE A 7 3.08 -17.95 1.56
CA ILE A 7 2.43 -16.64 1.45
C ILE A 7 3.28 -15.73 2.35
N LYS A 8 4.01 -14.75 1.79
CA LYS A 8 4.56 -13.67 2.60
C LYS A 8 3.37 -13.04 3.30
N GLN A 9 3.16 -13.38 4.57
CA GLN A 9 2.12 -12.78 5.38
C GLN A 9 2.63 -11.38 5.71
N HIS A 10 2.05 -10.38 5.07
CA HIS A 10 2.25 -9.00 5.47
C HIS A 10 1.74 -8.82 6.90
N SER A 11 2.40 -7.96 7.67
CA SER A 11 2.03 -7.75 9.06
C SER A 11 0.61 -7.21 9.18
N ARG A 12 -0.16 -7.81 10.10
CA ARG A 12 -1.51 -7.39 10.49
C ARG A 12 -1.52 -6.32 11.59
N LYS A 13 -0.34 -5.87 12.02
CA LYS A 13 -0.21 -4.87 13.08
C LYS A 13 -0.74 -3.53 12.56
N LEU A 14 -1.80 -3.05 13.20
CA LEU A 14 -2.36 -1.74 12.94
C LEU A 14 -1.39 -0.66 13.42
N CYS A 15 -0.91 0.14 12.49
CA CYS A 15 -0.03 1.28 12.74
C CYS A 15 -0.75 2.58 12.42
N TYR A 16 -0.43 3.65 13.13
CA TYR A 16 -1.03 4.97 12.90
C TYR A 16 -0.36 5.61 11.68
N VAL A 17 -1.12 5.84 10.62
CA VAL A 17 -0.64 6.44 9.37
C VAL A 17 -1.51 7.67 9.09
N PRO A 18 -1.04 8.89 9.44
CA PRO A 18 -1.78 10.12 9.16
C PRO A 18 -2.08 10.26 7.66
N GLU A 19 -3.23 10.81 7.30
CA GLU A 19 -3.62 11.04 5.89
C GLU A 19 -2.56 11.83 5.14
N LYS A 20 -2.03 12.89 5.76
CA LYS A 20 -0.94 13.68 5.17
C LYS A 20 0.29 12.83 4.86
N LYS A 21 0.66 11.91 5.75
CA LYS A 21 1.81 11.03 5.55
C LYS A 21 1.55 10.02 4.44
N LEU A 22 0.31 9.56 4.33
CA LEU A 22 -0.12 8.65 3.26
C LEU A 22 0.00 9.31 1.89
N CYS A 23 -0.52 10.53 1.73
CA CYS A 23 -0.35 11.32 0.51
C CYS A 23 1.13 11.60 0.22
N GLU A 24 1.92 11.96 1.23
CA GLU A 24 3.37 12.12 1.08
C GLU A 24 4.04 10.84 0.59
N LEU A 25 3.69 9.66 1.08
CA LEU A 25 4.32 8.40 0.65
C LEU A 25 4.06 8.10 -0.84
N ILE A 26 2.87 8.46 -1.33
CA ILE A 26 2.46 8.21 -2.71
C ILE A 26 3.05 9.28 -3.64
N ALA A 27 3.00 10.55 -3.25
CA ALA A 27 3.54 11.67 -4.03
C ALA A 27 5.08 11.79 -3.98
N ALA A 28 5.73 11.42 -2.87
CA ALA A 28 7.16 11.70 -2.65
C ALA A 28 8.11 10.82 -3.47
N ARG A 29 7.60 9.79 -4.14
CA ARG A 29 8.40 9.06 -5.11
C ARG A 29 7.67 9.15 -6.41
N ASN A 30 8.26 9.89 -7.37
CA ASN A 30 8.08 9.69 -8.80
C ASN A 30 8.22 8.18 -9.10
N ILE A 31 7.19 7.40 -8.81
CA ILE A 31 7.05 6.05 -9.30
C ILE A 31 6.94 6.30 -10.79
N SER A 32 8.05 6.11 -11.49
CA SER A 32 8.27 6.62 -12.84
C SER A 32 7.26 6.12 -13.88
N SER A 33 6.39 5.18 -13.50
CA SER A 33 5.28 4.64 -14.28
C SER A 33 3.90 5.21 -13.92
N MET A 34 3.75 5.87 -12.78
CA MET A 34 2.46 6.33 -12.26
C MET A 34 2.14 7.75 -12.72
N ASP A 35 0.92 7.95 -13.21
CA ASP A 35 0.38 9.28 -13.46
C ASP A 35 -0.38 9.85 -12.24
N SER A 36 -0.67 11.15 -12.28
CA SER A 36 -1.40 11.84 -11.21
C SER A 36 -2.81 11.27 -10.91
N LYS A 37 -3.43 10.55 -11.87
CA LYS A 37 -4.73 9.90 -11.64
C LYS A 37 -4.55 8.61 -10.88
N GLU A 38 -3.53 7.81 -11.23
CA GLU A 38 -3.20 6.59 -10.50
C GLU A 38 -2.80 6.90 -9.05
N GLU A 39 -2.03 7.96 -8.82
CA GLU A 39 -1.72 8.48 -7.47
C GLU A 39 -3.00 8.76 -6.68
N GLN A 40 -3.93 9.53 -7.25
CA GLN A 40 -5.21 9.85 -6.61
C GLN A 40 -6.07 8.61 -6.34
N VAL A 41 -6.10 7.65 -7.27
CA VAL A 41 -6.86 6.41 -7.09
C VAL A 41 -6.30 5.61 -5.92
N ILE A 42 -4.97 5.49 -5.83
CA ILE A 42 -4.31 4.79 -4.72
C ILE A 42 -4.55 5.52 -3.39
N GLU A 43 -4.36 6.84 -3.36
CA GLU A 43 -4.60 7.68 -2.18
C GLU A 43 -6.03 7.49 -1.66
N ASN A 44 -7.02 7.68 -2.52
CA ASN A 44 -8.43 7.58 -2.13
C ASN A 44 -8.79 6.17 -1.65
N ALA A 45 -8.26 5.13 -2.29
CA ALA A 45 -8.51 3.75 -1.89
C ALA A 45 -7.89 3.41 -0.54
N LEU A 46 -6.65 3.86 -0.29
CA LEU A 46 -5.98 3.61 0.98
C LEU A 46 -6.57 4.44 2.12
N LEU A 47 -6.97 5.70 1.86
CA LEU A 47 -7.71 6.53 2.82
C LEU A 47 -9.05 5.86 3.20
N SER A 48 -9.78 5.35 2.20
CA SER A 48 -11.05 4.63 2.44
C SER A 48 -10.84 3.30 3.17
N ALA A 49 -9.68 2.66 3.01
CA ALA A 49 -9.32 1.43 3.70
C ALA A 49 -8.82 1.66 5.14
N GLN A 50 -8.52 2.91 5.54
CA GLN A 50 -8.08 3.21 6.89
C GLN A 50 -9.16 2.82 7.92
N LYS A 51 -8.70 2.18 8.99
CA LYS A 51 -9.52 1.89 10.17
C LYS A 51 -9.68 3.15 11.01
N PRO A 52 -10.69 3.21 11.91
CA PRO A 52 -10.89 4.33 12.82
C PRO A 52 -9.60 4.75 13.54
N GLY A 53 -9.36 6.06 13.59
CA GLY A 53 -8.14 6.64 14.15
C GLY A 53 -6.94 6.61 13.21
N HIS A 54 -7.15 6.64 11.89
CA HIS A 54 -6.11 6.64 10.85
C HIS A 54 -5.13 5.47 10.98
N LYS A 55 -5.67 4.26 11.17
CA LYS A 55 -4.85 3.06 11.37
C LYS A 55 -4.91 2.14 10.16
N MET A 56 -3.79 1.51 9.87
CA MET A 56 -3.62 0.64 8.72
C MET A 56 -2.52 -0.40 9.00
N SER A 57 -2.70 -1.61 8.50
CA SER A 57 -1.64 -2.64 8.49
C SER A 57 -1.04 -2.79 7.09
N LEU A 58 0.14 -3.43 7.00
CA LEU A 58 0.72 -3.77 5.69
C LEU A 58 -0.16 -4.76 4.91
N GLU A 59 -0.90 -5.63 5.61
CA GLU A 59 -1.90 -6.51 4.97
C GLU A 59 -3.04 -5.68 4.36
N ASP A 60 -3.55 -4.66 5.06
CA ASP A 60 -4.57 -3.77 4.50
C ASP A 60 -4.06 -3.06 3.24
N VAL A 61 -2.84 -2.49 3.28
CA VAL A 61 -2.20 -1.88 2.10
C VAL A 61 -2.14 -2.87 0.94
N TYR A 62 -1.63 -4.08 1.19
CA TYR A 62 -1.46 -5.09 0.17
C TYR A 62 -2.79 -5.48 -0.48
N GLU A 63 -3.83 -5.75 0.33
CA GLU A 63 -5.13 -6.15 -0.19
C GLU A 63 -5.81 -5.00 -0.94
N THR A 64 -5.69 -3.75 -0.48
CA THR A 64 -6.19 -2.58 -1.22
C THR A 64 -5.51 -2.44 -2.58
N LEU A 65 -4.18 -2.49 -2.64
CA LEU A 65 -3.47 -2.34 -3.92
C LEU A 65 -3.70 -3.53 -4.86
N LYS A 66 -3.84 -4.74 -4.31
CA LYS A 66 -4.18 -5.95 -5.08
C LYS A 66 -5.60 -5.87 -5.64
N HIS A 67 -6.52 -5.23 -4.94
CA HIS A 67 -7.86 -4.95 -5.46
C HIS A 67 -7.80 -3.97 -6.63
N LEU A 68 -7.06 -2.87 -6.50
CA LEU A 68 -6.86 -1.91 -7.59
C LEU A 68 -6.18 -2.52 -8.82
N GLU A 69 -5.20 -3.40 -8.63
CA GLU A 69 -4.57 -4.15 -9.73
C GLU A 69 -5.60 -5.02 -10.47
N LYS A 70 -6.46 -5.74 -9.72
CA LYS A 70 -7.50 -6.58 -10.31
C LYS A 70 -8.53 -5.79 -11.11
N GLU A 71 -8.85 -4.58 -10.66
CA GLU A 71 -9.72 -3.64 -11.36
C GLU A 71 -9.05 -2.96 -12.56
N ARG A 72 -7.75 -3.19 -12.77
CA ARG A 72 -6.92 -2.54 -13.79
C ARG A 72 -6.81 -1.03 -13.61
N SER A 73 -7.03 -0.56 -12.37
CA SER A 73 -6.88 0.85 -12.00
C SER A 73 -5.41 1.25 -11.83
N ILE A 74 -4.54 0.27 -11.57
CA ILE A 74 -3.08 0.41 -11.51
C ILE A 74 -2.42 -0.83 -12.14
N SER A 75 -1.18 -0.71 -12.59
CA SER A 75 -0.44 -1.88 -13.08
C SER A 75 0.14 -2.72 -11.93
N ILE A 76 0.54 -3.96 -12.25
CA ILE A 76 1.29 -4.81 -11.31
C ILE A 76 2.60 -4.17 -10.85
N ASN A 77 3.21 -3.33 -11.69
CA ASN A 77 4.46 -2.64 -11.36
C ASN A 77 4.19 -1.53 -10.34
N ASP A 78 3.11 -0.78 -10.51
CA ASP A 78 2.71 0.27 -9.58
C ASP A 78 2.35 -0.32 -8.23
N ARG A 79 1.57 -1.42 -8.21
CA ARG A 79 1.30 -2.16 -6.96
C ARG A 79 2.61 -2.54 -6.24
N LYS A 80 3.57 -3.13 -6.95
CA LYS A 80 4.84 -3.56 -6.34
C LYS A 80 5.67 -2.36 -5.87
N ALA A 81 5.67 -1.26 -6.62
CA ALA A 81 6.39 -0.05 -6.27
C ALA A 81 5.81 0.60 -5.00
N VAL A 82 4.49 0.79 -4.97
CA VAL A 82 3.78 1.34 -3.80
C VAL A 82 3.95 0.41 -2.60
N MET A 83 3.78 -0.90 -2.78
CA MET A 83 3.95 -1.86 -1.67
C MET A 83 5.35 -1.75 -1.03
N LYS A 84 6.40 -1.62 -1.85
CA LYS A 84 7.77 -1.46 -1.35
C LYS A 84 7.95 -0.18 -0.54
N ILE A 85 7.28 0.91 -0.91
CA ILE A 85 7.30 2.17 -0.16
C ILE A 85 6.69 1.97 1.22
N PHE A 86 5.53 1.31 1.29
CA PHE A 86 4.87 1.04 2.56
C PHE A 86 5.65 0.03 3.41
N GLU A 87 6.22 -1.03 2.83
CA GLU A 87 7.12 -1.96 3.54
C GLU A 87 8.28 -1.21 4.19
N GLN A 88 8.95 -0.31 3.44
CA GLN A 88 10.04 0.48 3.97
C GLN A 88 9.58 1.40 5.11
N TYR A 89 8.49 2.15 4.90
CA TYR A 89 7.95 3.07 5.90
C TYR A 89 7.54 2.34 7.20
N PHE A 90 6.88 1.20 7.09
CA PHE A 90 6.48 0.42 8.27
C PHE A 90 7.67 -0.19 9.01
N SER A 91 8.71 -0.58 8.27
CA SER A 91 9.95 -1.08 8.87
C SER A 91 10.71 0.02 9.61
N ASP A 92 10.82 1.21 8.99
CA ASP A 92 11.55 2.34 9.55
C ASP A 92 10.86 2.95 10.77
N GLU A 93 9.54 3.18 10.70
CA GLU A 93 8.79 3.89 11.75
C GLU A 93 8.22 2.98 12.85
N PHE A 94 7.84 1.75 12.51
CA PHE A 94 7.11 0.86 13.43
C PHE A 94 7.85 -0.44 13.75
N HIS A 95 9.02 -0.66 13.14
CA HIS A 95 9.82 -1.88 13.24
C HIS A 95 8.99 -3.14 12.96
N VAL A 96 8.23 -3.07 11.87
CA VAL A 96 7.34 -4.12 11.35
C VAL A 96 7.94 -4.73 10.11
#